data_AF-A0A519L5X9-F1
#
_entry.id   AF-A0A519L5X9-F1
#
_cell.length_a   1.000
_cell.length_b   1.000
_cell.length_c   1.000
_cell.angle_alpha   90.00
_cell.angle_beta   90.00
_cell.angle_gamma   90.00
#
_symmetry.space_group_name_H-M   'P 1'
#
loop_
_entity.id
_entity.type
_entity.pdbx_description
1 polymer ?
#
loop_
_entity_poly.entity_id
_entity_poly.type
_entity_poly.pdbx_seq_one_letter_code
_entity_poly.pdbx_strand_id
1 'polypeptide(L)'
;MVALPFCLMIFAILELGLVFVTDSVLENATIETGRLVRTGQASARGMTAVEFKAGVCARMSVFTADCPSRLTIDVRVIPQFNTVPPDPMAGGTFNESGLTYSNGQPGDIVLVRAWYRQPLLTNFMAQGLSRLNDGTVRMTATTAFRNEPP
;
A
#
# COMPACT_ATOMS: atom_id res chain seq x y z
N MET A 1 8.55 -10.32 -40.21
CA MET A 1 9.03 -10.46 -38.81
C MET A 1 8.09 -9.70 -37.88
N VAL A 2 6.92 -10.29 -37.56
CA VAL A 2 5.85 -9.65 -36.75
C VAL A 2 5.58 -10.39 -35.44
N ALA A 3 6.00 -11.66 -35.34
CA ALA A 3 5.79 -12.48 -34.16
C ALA A 3 6.43 -11.89 -32.89
N LEU A 4 7.66 -11.38 -32.98
CA LEU A 4 8.36 -10.80 -31.83
C LEU A 4 7.66 -9.55 -31.24
N PRO A 5 7.37 -8.49 -32.01
CA PRO A 5 6.67 -7.32 -31.46
C PRO A 5 5.26 -7.64 -30.98
N PHE A 6 4.57 -8.61 -31.61
CA PHE A 6 3.25 -9.06 -31.18
C PHE A 6 3.28 -9.74 -29.80
N CYS A 7 4.21 -10.69 -29.59
CA CYS A 7 4.36 -11.34 -28.29
C CYS A 7 4.73 -10.34 -27.18
N LEU A 8 5.61 -9.39 -27.47
CA LEU A 8 5.96 -8.32 -26.52
C LEU A 8 4.75 -7.49 -26.10
N MET A 9 3.89 -7.13 -27.04
CA MET A 9 2.66 -6.37 -26.76
C MET A 9 1.70 -7.16 -25.87
N ILE A 10 1.53 -8.46 -26.11
CA ILE A 10 0.68 -9.32 -25.28
C ILE A 10 1.21 -9.37 -23.84
N PHE A 11 2.51 -9.61 -23.65
CA PHE A 11 3.10 -9.65 -22.31
C PHE A 11 2.97 -8.31 -21.59
N ALA A 12 3.14 -7.18 -22.29
CA ALA A 12 2.95 -5.85 -21.71
C ALA A 12 1.51 -5.63 -21.23
N ILE A 13 0.50 -6.05 -22.02
CA ILE A 13 -0.91 -5.94 -21.62
C ILE A 13 -1.22 -6.83 -20.42
N LEU A 14 -0.71 -8.07 -20.40
CA LEU A 14 -0.88 -8.99 -19.28
C LEU A 14 -0.23 -8.48 -18.00
N GLU A 15 0.98 -7.94 -18.10
CA GLU A 15 1.70 -7.34 -16.98
C GLU A 15 0.97 -6.13 -16.42
N LEU A 16 0.47 -5.24 -17.28
CA LEU A 16 -0.32 -4.09 -16.86
C LEU A 16 -1.62 -4.52 -16.16
N GLY A 17 -2.30 -5.54 -16.68
CA GLY A 17 -3.47 -6.14 -16.04
C GLY A 17 -3.14 -6.66 -14.64
N LEU A 18 -2.01 -7.34 -14.48
CA LEU A 18 -1.55 -7.84 -13.18
C LEU A 18 -1.28 -6.70 -12.19
N VAL A 19 -0.66 -5.60 -12.64
CA VAL A 19 -0.41 -4.42 -11.80
C VAL A 19 -1.73 -3.84 -11.30
N PHE A 20 -2.71 -3.60 -12.19
CA PHE A 20 -4.01 -3.06 -11.79
C PHE A 20 -4.79 -3.98 -10.84
N VAL A 21 -4.73 -5.29 -11.07
CA VAL A 21 -5.34 -6.27 -10.15
C VAL A 21 -4.68 -6.19 -8.78
N THR A 22 -3.34 -6.12 -8.74
CA THR A 22 -2.60 -6.03 -7.47
C THR A 22 -2.95 -4.74 -6.72
N ASP A 23 -3.05 -3.61 -7.44
CA ASP A 23 -3.41 -2.31 -6.88
C ASP A 23 -4.84 -2.33 -6.31
N SER A 24 -5.81 -2.85 -7.07
CA SER A 24 -7.20 -2.97 -6.64
C SER A 24 -7.34 -3.85 -5.40
N VAL A 25 -6.60 -4.97 -5.33
CA VAL A 25 -6.58 -5.87 -4.18
C VAL A 25 -5.93 -5.20 -2.97
N LEU A 26 -4.84 -4.46 -3.17
CA LEU A 26 -4.16 -3.72 -2.12
C LEU A 26 -5.06 -2.63 -1.51
N GLU A 27 -5.72 -1.84 -2.36
CA GLU A 27 -6.67 -0.80 -1.92
C GLU A 27 -7.79 -1.41 -1.08
N ASN A 28 -8.42 -2.47 -1.59
CA ASN A 28 -9.48 -3.16 -0.86
C ASN A 28 -8.99 -3.76 0.47
N ALA A 29 -7.83 -4.42 0.48
CA ALA A 29 -7.23 -4.97 1.68
C ALA A 29 -6.91 -3.89 2.73
N THR A 30 -6.41 -2.73 2.29
CA THR A 30 -6.09 -1.59 3.15
C THR A 30 -7.35 -0.95 3.72
N ILE A 31 -8.40 -0.78 2.91
CA ILE A 31 -9.70 -0.26 3.36
C ILE A 31 -10.32 -1.18 4.41
N GLU A 32 -10.41 -2.49 4.12
CA GLU A 32 -11.01 -3.47 5.02
C GLU A 32 -10.24 -3.60 6.34
N THR A 33 -8.90 -3.59 6.29
CA THR A 33 -8.09 -3.60 7.52
C THR A 33 -8.19 -2.26 8.27
N GLY A 34 -8.28 -1.14 7.54
CA GLY A 34 -8.52 0.19 8.10
C GLY A 34 -9.86 0.31 8.85
N ARG A 35 -10.90 -0.42 8.43
CA ARG A 35 -12.18 -0.48 9.17
C ARG A 35 -12.01 -0.97 10.61
N LEU A 36 -11.06 -1.87 10.87
CA LEU A 36 -10.76 -2.35 12.22
C LEU A 36 -10.21 -1.23 13.11
N VAL A 37 -9.42 -0.33 12.54
CA VAL A 37 -8.93 0.87 13.24
C VAL A 37 -10.07 1.86 13.43
N ARG A 38 -10.85 2.13 12.38
CA ARG A 38 -11.99 3.06 12.40
C ARG A 38 -13.03 2.73 13.47
N THR A 39 -13.34 1.44 13.63
CA THR A 39 -14.33 0.93 14.59
C THR A 39 -13.76 0.74 16.00
N GLY A 40 -12.50 1.11 16.24
CA GLY A 40 -11.83 0.94 17.53
C GLY A 40 -11.44 -0.51 17.87
N GLN A 41 -11.76 -1.49 17.03
CA GLN A 41 -11.42 -2.90 17.26
C GLN A 41 -9.91 -3.13 17.33
N ALA A 42 -9.12 -2.40 16.51
CA ALA A 42 -7.66 -2.46 16.55
C ALA A 42 -7.11 -1.93 17.89
N SER A 43 -7.68 -0.83 18.40
CA SER A 43 -7.30 -0.26 19.71
C SER A 43 -7.69 -1.20 20.86
N ALA A 44 -8.91 -1.74 20.84
CA ALA A 44 -9.42 -2.66 21.86
C ALA A 44 -8.59 -3.96 21.97
N ARG A 45 -7.98 -4.40 20.88
CA ARG A 45 -7.11 -5.59 20.83
C ARG A 45 -5.62 -5.27 21.05
N GLY A 46 -5.25 -4.00 21.17
CA GLY A 46 -3.84 -3.59 21.24
C GLY A 46 -3.07 -3.95 19.97
N MET A 47 -3.73 -3.89 18.80
CA MET A 47 -3.15 -4.31 17.53
C MET A 47 -1.85 -3.57 17.26
N THR A 48 -0.83 -4.31 16.83
CA THR A 48 0.50 -3.76 16.48
C THR A 48 0.62 -3.51 14.98
N ALA A 49 1.65 -2.76 14.58
CA ALA A 49 1.98 -2.56 13.17
C ALA A 49 2.16 -3.88 12.40
N VAL A 50 2.77 -4.88 13.06
CA VAL A 50 3.02 -6.20 12.48
C VAL A 50 1.71 -6.93 12.23
N GLU A 51 0.77 -6.89 13.18
CA GLU A 51 -0.54 -7.51 13.06
C GLU A 51 -1.42 -6.81 12.03
N PHE A 52 -1.38 -5.49 11.97
CA PHE A 52 -2.08 -4.73 10.93
C PHE A 52 -1.56 -5.12 9.54
N LYS A 53 -0.24 -5.15 9.37
CA LYS A 53 0.41 -5.58 8.13
C LYS A 53 0.01 -7.02 7.76
N ALA A 54 -0.01 -7.93 8.73
CA ALA A 54 -0.47 -9.30 8.53
C ALA A 54 -1.95 -9.34 8.10
N GLY A 55 -2.80 -8.50 8.69
CA GLY A 55 -4.21 -8.35 8.33
C GLY A 55 -4.43 -7.88 6.89
N VAL A 56 -3.62 -6.93 6.41
CA VAL A 56 -3.60 -6.52 5.00
C VAL A 56 -3.14 -7.68 4.12
N CYS A 57 -2.01 -8.31 4.44
CA CYS A 57 -1.44 -9.39 3.63
C CYS A 57 -2.33 -10.63 3.52
N ALA A 58 -3.07 -10.98 4.58
CA ALA A 58 -4.04 -12.06 4.57
C ALA A 58 -5.18 -11.83 3.55
N ARG A 59 -5.47 -10.57 3.23
CA ARG A 59 -6.51 -10.18 2.25
C ARG A 59 -5.98 -10.08 0.82
N MET A 60 -4.68 -10.22 0.59
CA MET A 60 -4.08 -10.15 -0.74
C MET A 60 -4.09 -11.46 -1.54
N SER A 61 -4.74 -12.52 -1.02
CA SER A 61 -4.97 -13.79 -1.71
C SER A 61 -3.69 -14.39 -2.34
N VAL A 62 -3.58 -14.42 -3.66
CA VAL A 62 -2.42 -14.98 -4.39
C VAL A 62 -1.11 -14.28 -4.04
N PHE A 63 -1.16 -13.01 -3.61
CA PHE A 63 0.04 -12.23 -3.25
C PHE A 63 0.40 -12.32 -1.76
N THR A 64 -0.31 -13.14 -0.96
CA THR A 64 -0.11 -13.20 0.50
C THR A 64 1.30 -13.61 0.91
N ALA A 65 1.98 -14.50 0.18
CA ALA A 65 3.32 -14.97 0.54
C ALA A 65 4.39 -13.87 0.41
N ASP A 66 4.28 -13.04 -0.62
CA ASP A 66 5.22 -11.96 -0.92
C ASP A 66 4.89 -10.64 -0.19
N CYS A 67 3.64 -10.46 0.21
CA CYS A 67 3.18 -9.22 0.82
C CYS A 67 3.98 -8.78 2.06
N PRO A 68 4.37 -9.65 3.01
CA PRO A 68 5.11 -9.24 4.19
C PRO A 68 6.46 -8.58 3.90
N SER A 69 7.12 -8.92 2.80
CA SER A 69 8.40 -8.30 2.41
C SER A 69 8.23 -7.07 1.52
N ARG A 70 7.08 -6.96 0.84
CA ARG A 70 6.80 -5.93 -0.16
C ARG A 70 5.93 -4.77 0.34
N LEU A 71 5.19 -4.98 1.41
CA LEU A 71 4.27 -4.00 2.00
C LEU A 71 4.97 -3.20 3.11
N THR A 72 4.88 -1.89 3.03
CA THR A 72 5.21 -0.98 4.13
C THR A 72 3.96 -0.19 4.50
N ILE A 73 3.71 0.00 5.79
CA ILE A 73 2.52 0.70 6.30
C ILE A 73 2.92 1.92 7.15
N ASP A 74 2.01 2.87 7.22
CA ASP A 74 2.05 4.00 8.14
C ASP A 74 0.63 4.32 8.57
N VAL A 75 0.37 4.19 9.86
CA VAL A 75 -0.93 4.50 10.46
C VAL A 75 -0.69 5.57 11.50
N ARG A 76 -1.23 6.76 11.29
CA ARG A 76 -0.98 7.89 12.19
C ARG A 76 -2.22 8.69 12.46
N VAL A 77 -2.27 9.27 13.64
CA VAL A 77 -3.28 10.28 13.97
C VAL A 77 -2.85 11.61 13.37
N ILE A 78 -3.78 12.29 12.71
CA ILE A 78 -3.59 13.64 12.16
C ILE A 78 -4.59 14.60 12.81
N PRO A 79 -4.23 15.87 13.01
CA PRO A 79 -5.12 16.84 13.64
C PRO A 79 -6.29 17.27 12.74
N GLN A 80 -6.12 17.21 11.41
CA GLN A 80 -7.08 17.65 10.40
C GLN A 80 -6.81 16.97 9.06
N PHE A 81 -7.84 16.76 8.22
CA PHE A 81 -7.74 16.06 6.93
C PHE A 81 -6.79 16.72 5.91
N ASN A 82 -6.55 18.03 6.03
CA ASN A 82 -5.59 18.75 5.17
C ASN A 82 -4.13 18.62 5.66
N THR A 83 -3.87 17.90 6.75
CA THR A 83 -2.50 17.64 7.22
C THR A 83 -1.82 16.74 6.20
N VAL A 84 -0.71 17.20 5.65
CA VAL A 84 0.12 16.42 4.73
C VAL A 84 1.36 15.96 5.52
N PRO A 85 1.42 14.70 5.97
CA PRO A 85 2.64 14.19 6.59
C PRO A 85 3.77 14.08 5.54
N PRO A 86 5.04 14.01 5.98
CA PRO A 86 6.16 13.83 5.07
C PRO A 86 5.93 12.67 4.10
N ASP A 87 6.22 12.90 2.82
CA ASP A 87 6.20 11.87 1.79
C ASP A 87 7.49 11.04 1.88
N PRO A 88 7.41 9.74 2.20
CA PRO A 88 8.59 8.87 2.27
C PRO A 88 9.28 8.66 0.92
N MET A 89 8.69 9.11 -0.20
CA MET A 89 9.27 9.00 -1.56
C MET A 89 9.94 10.29 -2.05
N ALA A 90 9.88 11.39 -1.30
CA ALA A 90 10.32 12.71 -1.77
C ALA A 90 11.82 12.81 -2.14
N GLY A 91 12.66 11.90 -1.64
CA GLY A 91 14.11 11.87 -1.90
C GLY A 91 14.57 10.95 -3.03
N GLY A 92 13.66 10.44 -3.88
CA GLY A 92 14.00 9.48 -4.93
C GLY A 92 14.34 8.06 -4.42
N THR A 93 14.32 7.89 -3.10
CA THR A 93 14.44 6.62 -2.38
C THR A 93 13.35 6.56 -1.32
N PHE A 94 12.92 5.35 -0.96
CA PHE A 94 11.89 5.17 0.06
C PHE A 94 12.51 5.21 1.45
N ASN A 95 12.14 6.21 2.25
CA ASN A 95 12.62 6.36 3.61
C ASN A 95 11.58 5.92 4.64
N GLU A 96 11.90 4.85 5.38
CA GLU A 96 11.03 4.28 6.41
C GLU A 96 11.15 4.96 7.77
N SER A 97 12.14 5.82 8.00
CA SER A 97 12.42 6.39 9.32
C SER A 97 11.31 7.30 9.86
N GLY A 98 10.48 7.84 8.97
CA GLY A 98 9.36 8.72 9.33
C GLY A 98 8.02 8.00 9.50
N LEU A 99 7.97 6.68 9.34
CA LEU A 99 6.74 5.90 9.43
C LEU A 99 6.40 5.60 10.89
N THR A 100 5.12 5.65 11.21
CA THR A 100 4.63 5.40 12.56
C THR A 100 3.38 4.52 12.52
N TYR A 101 3.03 3.99 13.68
CA TYR A 101 1.83 3.20 13.86
C TYR A 101 1.10 3.61 15.13
N SER A 102 -0.13 4.09 14.98
CA SER A 102 -1.03 4.45 16.06
C SER A 102 -2.46 4.09 15.71
N ASN A 103 -3.13 3.35 16.58
CA ASN A 103 -4.54 2.99 16.43
C ASN A 103 -5.48 4.18 16.64
N GLY A 104 -4.97 5.30 17.18
CA GLY A 104 -5.78 6.45 17.58
C GLY A 104 -6.74 6.15 18.73
N GLN A 105 -7.46 7.18 19.15
CA GLN A 105 -8.53 7.15 20.14
C GLN A 105 -9.89 7.36 19.48
N PRO A 106 -11.01 7.10 20.19
CA PRO A 106 -12.35 7.43 19.67
C PRO A 106 -12.46 8.91 19.30
N GLY A 107 -12.94 9.20 18.10
CA GLY A 107 -13.08 10.56 17.58
C GLY A 107 -11.82 11.17 16.93
N ASP A 108 -10.66 10.51 16.97
CA ASP A 108 -9.45 10.94 16.27
C ASP A 108 -9.57 10.78 14.75
N ILE A 109 -8.84 11.61 14.00
CA ILE A 109 -8.67 11.43 12.55
C ILE A 109 -7.42 10.59 12.33
N VAL A 110 -7.59 9.42 11.74
CA VAL A 110 -6.52 8.49 11.42
C VAL A 110 -6.28 8.47 9.93
N LEU A 111 -5.00 8.54 9.55
CA LEU A 111 -4.51 8.37 8.19
C LEU A 111 -3.76 7.04 8.11
N VAL A 112 -4.22 6.18 7.22
CA VAL A 112 -3.59 4.91 6.86
C VAL A 112 -2.98 5.07 5.48
N ARG A 113 -1.67 4.83 5.37
CA ARG A 113 -0.92 4.80 4.12
C ARG A 113 -0.24 3.45 3.99
N ALA A 114 -0.38 2.83 2.83
CA ALA A 114 0.23 1.56 2.48
C ALA A 114 1.02 1.73 1.18
N TRP A 115 2.26 1.29 1.17
CA TRP A 115 3.12 1.24 -0.01
C TRP A 115 3.45 -0.22 -0.31
N TYR A 116 3.13 -0.67 -1.51
CA TYR A 116 3.43 -2.03 -1.94
C TYR A 116 4.40 -2.00 -3.11
N ARG A 117 5.56 -2.64 -2.93
CA ARG A 117 6.57 -2.80 -3.98
C ARG A 117 6.25 -4.01 -4.84
N GLN A 118 5.91 -3.81 -6.11
CA GLN A 118 5.71 -4.89 -7.06
C GLN A 118 6.88 -4.95 -8.07
N PRO A 119 7.57 -6.09 -8.19
CA PRO A 119 8.54 -6.31 -9.25
C PRO A 119 7.82 -6.45 -10.59
N LEU A 120 8.40 -5.84 -11.62
CA LEU A 120 7.95 -6.01 -13.00
C LEU A 120 8.69 -7.19 -13.63
N LEU A 121 7.98 -7.96 -14.46
CA LEU A 121 8.54 -9.01 -15.28
C LEU A 121 9.31 -8.43 -16.47
N THR A 122 8.85 -7.32 -17.05
CA THR A 122 9.53 -6.69 -18.20
C THR A 122 10.32 -5.45 -17.81
N ASN A 123 11.60 -5.44 -18.17
CA ASN A 123 12.50 -4.32 -17.93
C ASN A 123 12.08 -3.04 -18.70
N PHE A 124 11.26 -3.20 -19.74
CA PHE A 124 10.74 -2.10 -20.56
C PHE A 124 9.72 -1.25 -19.80
N MET A 125 8.82 -1.87 -19.02
CA MET A 125 7.85 -1.13 -18.22
C MET A 125 8.48 -0.49 -16.98
N ALA A 126 9.58 -1.04 -16.46
CA ALA A 126 10.30 -0.50 -15.31
C ALA A 126 10.79 0.93 -15.54
N GLN A 127 11.27 1.26 -16.74
CA GLN A 127 11.72 2.62 -17.07
C GLN A 127 10.56 3.63 -17.17
N GLY A 128 9.34 3.17 -17.52
CA GLY A 128 8.17 4.05 -17.66
C GLY A 128 7.33 4.21 -16.40
N LEU A 129 7.32 3.19 -15.52
CA LEU A 129 6.45 3.14 -14.34
C LEU A 129 7.20 3.30 -13.00
N SER A 130 8.51 3.09 -12.97
CA SER A 130 9.30 3.28 -11.75
C SER A 130 9.44 4.76 -11.45
N ARG A 131 8.81 5.22 -10.36
CA ARG A 131 9.01 6.59 -9.83
C ARG A 131 10.22 6.70 -8.90
N LEU A 132 10.83 5.57 -8.52
CA LEU A 132 12.03 5.50 -7.70
C LEU A 132 13.21 4.98 -8.52
N ASN A 133 14.43 5.26 -8.04
CA ASN A 133 15.67 4.81 -8.69
C ASN A 133 15.90 3.29 -8.58
N ASP A 134 14.99 2.53 -7.95
CA ASP A 134 15.13 1.09 -7.71
C ASP A 134 14.50 0.21 -8.81
N GLY A 135 13.93 0.81 -9.85
CA GLY A 135 13.32 0.09 -10.98
C GLY A 135 12.04 -0.68 -10.63
N THR A 136 11.44 -0.40 -9.46
CA THR A 136 10.23 -1.07 -8.99
C THR A 136 9.00 -0.16 -9.07
N VAL A 137 7.84 -0.77 -9.35
CA VAL A 137 6.57 -0.07 -9.26
C VAL A 137 6.10 -0.13 -7.83
N ARG A 138 5.93 1.05 -7.21
CA ARG A 138 5.40 1.18 -5.87
C ARG A 138 3.96 1.67 -5.97
N MET A 139 3.03 0.79 -5.66
CA MET A 139 1.61 1.10 -5.55
C MET A 139 1.35 1.73 -4.18
N THR A 140 0.43 2.69 -4.13
CA THR A 140 0.14 3.45 -2.91
C THR A 140 -1.35 3.46 -2.65
N ALA A 141 -1.76 2.88 -1.52
CA ALA A 141 -3.13 2.96 -1.04
C ALA A 141 -3.17 3.89 0.18
N THR A 142 -3.96 4.96 0.12
CA THR A 142 -4.11 5.91 1.22
C THR A 142 -5.58 6.11 1.56
N THR A 143 -5.93 5.99 2.83
CA THR A 143 -7.28 6.24 3.33
C THR A 143 -7.21 7.05 4.62
N ALA A 144 -8.09 8.03 4.75
CA ALA A 144 -8.22 8.85 5.95
C ALA A 144 -9.65 8.77 6.46
N PHE A 145 -9.83 8.60 7.77
CA PHE A 145 -11.14 8.51 8.38
C PHE A 145 -11.11 9.01 9.81
N ARG A 146 -12.30 9.31 10.35
CA ARG A 146 -12.48 9.60 11.77
C ARG A 146 -12.92 8.32 12.49
N ASN A 147 -12.27 8.00 13.61
CA ASN A 147 -12.67 6.89 14.46
C ASN A 147 -14.06 7.12 15.02
N GLU A 148 -14.84 6.05 15.11
CA GLU A 148 -16.20 6.11 15.62
C GLU A 148 -16.19 6.52 17.11
N PRO A 149 -17.08 7.43 17.53
CA PRO A 149 -17.27 7.75 18.95
C PRO A 149 -17.85 6.53 19.69
N PRO A 150 -17.64 6.45 21.01
CA PRO A 150 -18.18 5.37 21.85
C PRO A 150 -19.71 5.40 21.94
#